data_AF-A0A5C7EKE9-F1
#
_entry.id   AF-A0A5C7EKE9-F1
#
_cell.length_a   1.000
_cell.length_b   1.000
_cell.length_c   1.000
_cell.angle_alpha   90.00
_cell.angle_beta   90.00
_cell.angle_gamma   90.00
#
_symmetry.space_group_name_H-M   'P 1'
#
loop_
_entity.id
_entity.type
_entity.pdbx_description
1 polymer ?
#
loop_
_entity_poly.entity_id
_entity_poly.type
_entity_poly.pdbx_seq_one_letter_code
_entity_poly.pdbx_strand_id
1 'polypeptide(L)' 'MKLVRLLRLLLEVYGAVFLLVIVVGGLVQGYTPYRALQELGSVRFYLLLGLASIVWAGFVIVAFRRNRPPQPPSL' A
#
# COMPACT_ATOMS: atom_id res chain seq x y z
N MET A 1 22.14 -8.88 -1.89
CA MET A 1 20.89 -9.64 -2.19
C MET A 1 19.71 -9.36 -1.24
N LYS A 2 19.94 -8.98 0.03
CA LYS A 2 18.84 -8.70 1.00
C LYS A 2 17.96 -7.51 0.59
N LEU A 3 18.55 -6.45 0.05
CA LEU A 3 17.82 -5.24 -0.38
C LEU A 3 16.80 -5.52 -1.50
N VAL A 4 17.19 -6.32 -2.50
CA VAL A 4 16.30 -6.69 -3.62
C VAL A 4 15.11 -7.53 -3.15
N ARG A 5 15.32 -8.45 -2.20
CA ARG A 5 14.21 -9.20 -1.58
C ARG A 5 13.28 -8.30 -0.79
N LEU A 6 13.82 -7.33 -0.04
CA LEU A 6 13.01 -6.37 0.72
C LEU A 6 12.17 -5.50 -0.21
N LEU A 7 12.77 -4.97 -1.29
CA LEU A 7 12.06 -4.19 -2.31
C LEU A 7 10.97 -5.01 -2.99
N ARG A 8 11.25 -6.26 -3.35
CA ARG A 8 10.25 -7.16 -3.95
C ARG A 8 9.09 -7.41 -2.98
N LEU A 9 9.38 -7.69 -1.71
CA LEU A 9 8.35 -7.89 -0.68
C LEU A 9 7.47 -6.65 -0.51
N LEU A 10 8.08 -5.46 -0.45
CA LEU A 10 7.34 -4.19 -0.36
C LEU A 10 6.45 -3.97 -1.59
N LEU A 11 6.94 -4.32 -2.78
CA LEU A 11 6.17 -4.21 -4.02
C LEU A 11 5.00 -5.20 -4.06
N GLU A 12 5.23 -6.45 -3.64
CA GLU A 12 4.20 -7.50 -3.56
C GLU A 12 3.08 -7.09 -2.60
N VAL A 13 3.44 -6.56 -1.43
CA VAL A 13 2.44 -6.12 -0.45
C VAL A 13 1.70 -4.87 -0.94
N TYR A 14 2.37 -3.93 -1.61
CA TYR A 14 1.68 -2.79 -2.23
C TYR A 14 0.70 -3.24 -3.32
N GLY A 15 1.09 -4.21 -4.15
CA GLY A 15 0.21 -4.83 -5.14
C GLY A 15 -1.01 -5.49 -4.50
N ALA A 16 -0.84 -6.19 -3.38
CA ALA A 16 -1.94 -6.77 -2.63
C ALA A 16 -2.89 -5.70 -2.04
N VAL A 17 -2.34 -4.61 -1.50
CA VAL A 17 -3.13 -3.46 -1.01
C VAL A 17 -3.93 -2.83 -2.16
N PHE A 18 -3.31 -2.66 -3.33
CA PHE A 18 -3.97 -2.14 -4.53
C PHE A 18 -5.17 -3.01 -4.95
N LEU A 19 -4.97 -4.33 -5.04
CA LEU A 19 -6.05 -5.28 -5.34
C LEU A 19 -7.15 -5.24 -4.28
N LEU A 20 -6.78 -5.13 -3.01
CA LEU A 20 -7.73 -5.04 -1.91
C LEU A 20 -8.59 -3.77 -1.99
N VAL A 21 -8.01 -2.63 -2.39
CA VAL A 21 -8.78 -1.39 -2.63
C VAL A 21 -9.78 -1.56 -3.77
N ILE A 22 -9.42 -2.27 -4.85
CA ILE A 22 -10.36 -2.54 -5.95
C ILE A 22 -11.52 -3.40 -5.47
N VAL A 23 -11.22 -4.50 -4.78
CA VAL A 23 -12.23 -5.46 -4.31
C VAL A 23 -13.13 -4.84 -3.25
N VAL A 24 -12.54 -4.25 -2.21
CA VAL A 24 -13.27 -3.63 -1.09
C VAL A 24 -13.99 -2.37 -1.54
N GLY A 25 -13.36 -1.54 -2.38
CA GLY A 25 -13.99 -0.34 -2.94
C GLY A 25 -15.20 -0.65 -3.80
N GLY A 26 -15.15 -1.75 -4.58
CA GLY A 26 -16.30 -2.27 -5.31
C GLY A 26 -17.41 -2.79 -4.39
N LEU A 27 -17.06 -3.56 -3.36
CA LEU A 27 -18.02 -4.12 -2.39
C LEU A 27 -18.70 -3.04 -1.55
N VAL A 28 -17.96 -2.05 -1.03
CA VAL A 28 -18.50 -0.96 -0.18
C VAL A 28 -19.48 -0.08 -0.96
N GLN A 29 -19.27 0.09 -2.26
CA GLN A 29 -20.18 0.85 -3.13
C GLN A 29 -21.31 0.00 -3.72
N GLY A 30 -21.39 -1.30 -3.39
CA GLY A 30 -22.42 -2.21 -3.91
C GLY A 30 -22.31 -2.44 -5.42
N TYR A 31 -21.14 -2.23 -6.00
CA TYR A 31 -20.92 -2.36 -7.43
C TYR A 31 -20.62 -3.80 -7.82
N THR A 32 -21.14 -4.20 -8.98
CA THR A 32 -20.66 -5.42 -9.63
C THR A 32 -19.17 -5.25 -9.96
N PRO A 33 -18.37 -6.34 -9.99
CA PRO A 33 -16.92 -6.27 -10.28
C PRO A 33 -16.61 -5.50 -11.57
N TYR A 34 -17.50 -5.63 -12.56
CA TYR A 34 -17.41 -4.92 -13.84
C TYR A 34 -17.58 -3.39 -13.68
N ARG A 35 -18.51 -2.91 -12.84
CA ARG A 35 -18.65 -1.48 -12.55
C ARG A 35 -17.49 -0.95 -11.71
N ALA A 36 -17.00 -1.73 -10.75
CA ALA A 36 -15.81 -1.34 -9.98
C ALA A 36 -14.58 -1.16 -10.88
N LEU A 37 -14.44 -2.01 -11.92
CA LEU A 37 -13.42 -1.86 -12.95
C LEU A 37 -13.66 -0.64 -13.85
N GLN A 38 -14.91 -0.33 -14.21
CA GLN A 38 -15.22 0.88 -14.98
C GLN A 38 -14.98 2.18 -14.19
N GLU A 39 -15.11 2.12 -12.86
CA GLU A 39 -14.75 3.22 -11.98
C GLU A 39 -13.25 3.32 -11.68
N LEU A 40 -12.41 2.44 -12.24
CA LEU A 40 -10.96 2.63 -12.26
C LEU A 40 -10.64 3.91 -13.02
N GLY A 41 -10.24 4.95 -12.28
CA GLY A 41 -10.02 6.30 -12.82
C GLY A 41 -11.00 7.35 -12.30
N SER A 42 -12.00 6.97 -11.49
CA SER A 42 -12.88 7.93 -10.82
C SER A 42 -12.15 8.65 -9.68
N VAL A 43 -12.58 9.88 -9.37
CA VAL A 43 -12.00 10.67 -8.27
C VAL A 43 -12.09 9.91 -6.93
N ARG A 44 -13.20 9.19 -6.70
CA ARG A 44 -13.39 8.37 -5.50
C ARG A 44 -12.38 7.23 -5.41
N PHE A 45 -12.12 6.55 -6.53
CA PHE A 45 -11.11 5.51 -6.59
C PHE A 45 -9.72 6.06 -6.24
N TYR A 46 -9.34 7.22 -6.80
CA TYR A 46 -8.06 7.85 -6.48
C TYR A 46 -7.97 8.34 -5.02
N LEU A 47 -9.08 8.79 -4.42
CA LEU A 47 -9.12 9.13 -3.00
C LEU A 47 -8.88 7.91 -2.10
N LEU A 48 -9.56 6.79 -2.38
CA LEU A 48 -9.37 5.53 -1.65
C LEU A 48 -7.94 4.99 -1.84
N LEU A 49 -7.44 5.02 -3.06
CA LEU A 49 -6.08 4.62 -3.39
C LEU A 49 -5.04 5.52 -2.70
N GLY A 50 -5.29 6.83 -2.66
CA GLY A 50 -4.45 7.81 -1.98
C GLY A 50 -4.38 7.55 -0.48
N LEU A 51 -5.54 7.34 0.17
CA LEU A 51 -5.61 6.96 1.59
C LEU A 51 -4.86 5.65 1.88
N ALA A 52 -5.09 4.62 1.08
CA ALA A 52 -4.39 3.34 1.19
C ALA A 52 -2.86 3.51 1.02
N SER A 53 -2.44 4.37 0.09
CA SER A 53 -1.03 4.68 -0.17
C SER A 53 -0.37 5.43 1.00
N ILE A 54 -1.10 6.36 1.65
CA ILE A 54 -0.61 7.07 2.84
C ILE A 54 -0.42 6.08 4.00
N VAL A 55 -1.41 5.21 4.25
CA VAL A 55 -1.31 4.17 5.28
C VAL A 55 -0.14 3.23 5.00
N TRP A 56 0.03 2.82 3.73
CA TRP A 56 1.15 2.00 3.30
C TRP A 56 2.50 2.69 3.54
N ALA A 57 2.65 3.94 3.12
CA ALA A 57 3.86 4.72 3.35
C ALA A 57 4.20 4.85 4.85
N GLY A 58 3.19 5.05 5.70
CA GLY A 58 3.34 5.02 7.14
C GLY A 58 3.91 3.69 7.66
N PHE A 59 3.39 2.57 7.16
CA PHE A 59 3.87 1.24 7.51
C PHE A 59 5.34 1.03 7.11
N VAL A 60 5.71 1.47 5.90
CA VAL A 60 7.10 1.43 5.41
C VAL A 60 8.02 2.25 6.30
N ILE A 61 7.63 3.47 6.67
CA ILE A 61 8.42 4.36 7.54
C ILE A 61 8.63 3.71 8.92
N VAL A 62 7.58 3.12 9.50
CA VAL A 62 7.67 2.43 10.79
C VAL A 62 8.58 1.21 10.70
N ALA A 63 8.45 0.40 9.64
CA ALA A 63 9.30 -0.76 9.40
C ALA A 63 10.78 -0.37 9.23
N PHE A 64 11.05 0.74 8.53
CA PHE A 64 12.41 1.28 8.39
C PHE A 64 12.97 1.82 9.71
N ARG A 65 12.15 2.53 10.50
CA ARG A 65 12.58 3.07 11.80
C ARG A 65 12.94 1.96 12.79
N ARG A 66 12.17 0.87 12.84
CA ARG A 66 12.44 -0.28 13.72
C ARG A 66 13.69 -1.06 13.34
N ASN A 67 14.08 -1.02 12.06
CA ASN A 67 15.28 -1.70 11.55
C ASN A 67 16.52 -0.80 11.51
N ARG A 68 16.46 0.42 12.06
CA ARG A 68 17.69 1.23 12.19
C ARG A 68 18.60 0.57 13.23
N PRO A 69 19.85 0.25 12.87
CA PRO A 69 20.79 -0.26 13.86
C PRO A 69 20.97 0.78 14.96
N PRO A 70 21.10 0.36 16.24
CA PRO A 70 21.38 1.28 17.33
C PRO A 70 22.59 2.12 16.94
N GLN A 71 22.45 3.44 17.00
CA GLN A 71 23.57 4.36 16.79
C GLN A 71 24.67 3.96 17.77
N PRO A 72 25.90 3.64 17.31
CA PRO A 72 27.00 3.43 18.24
C PRO A 72 27.15 4.74 19.04
N PRO A 73 27.30 4.64 20.38
CA PRO A 73 27.47 5.84 21.20
C PRO A 73 28.64 6.64 20.65
N SER A 74 28.37 7.88 20.25
CA SER A 74 29.42 8.84 19.91
C SER A 74 30.23 9.08 21.18
N LEU A 75 31.49 8.65 21.17
CA LEU A 75 32.50 8.93 22.18
C LEU A 75 32.79 10.43 22.26
#